data_AF-A0A8J4LXU6-F1
#
_entry.id   AF-A0A8J4LXU6-F1
#
_cell.length_a   1.000
_cell.length_b   1.000
_cell.length_c   1.000
_cell.angle_alpha   90.00
_cell.angle_beta   90.00
_cell.angle_gamma   90.00
#
_symmetry.space_group_name_H-M   'P 1'
#
loop_
_entity.id
_entity.type
_entity.pdbx_description
1 polymer ?
#
loop_
_entity_poly.entity_id
_entity_poly.type
_entity_poly.pdbx_seq_one_letter_code
_entity_poly.pdbx_strand_id
1 'polypeptide(L)'
;GKVISAGCETCGMSGADAGDLPATVSRSPDGDLDYRISFAVPTEIGPGVERPVIVSAPEVITRGSIFTVTYKGKVVTSVSMAAPCANTHSMNMNQRVLFLNLVSVSNGVARVQAPPLSQPAAAHEGYYQLFLLGAHTIAGQTYSEGVWVKLVDK
;
A
#
# COMPACT_ATOMS: atom_id res chain seq x y z
N GLY A 1 -5.47 1.42 -0.01
CA GLY A 1 -4.56 0.66 -0.87
C GLY A 1 -5.28 0.10 -2.08
N LYS A 2 -5.90 0.96 -2.90
CA LYS A 2 -6.24 0.56 -4.27
C LYS A 2 -4.95 0.54 -5.09
N VAL A 3 -4.91 -0.22 -6.16
CA VAL A 3 -3.76 -0.25 -7.07
C VAL A 3 -4.12 0.52 -8.33
N ILE A 4 -3.33 1.54 -8.66
CA ILE A 4 -3.47 2.27 -9.90
C ILE A 4 -2.80 1.47 -11.04
N SER A 5 -3.50 1.33 -12.15
CA SER A 5 -2.96 0.80 -13.40
C SER A 5 -3.25 1.82 -14.50
N ALA A 6 -2.19 2.28 -15.16
CA ALA A 6 -2.24 3.32 -16.16
C ALA A 6 -1.07 3.17 -17.13
N GLY A 7 -1.29 3.69 -18.34
CA GLY A 7 -0.29 3.71 -19.39
C GLY A 7 -0.17 2.36 -20.10
N CYS A 8 -0.13 2.43 -21.42
CA CYS A 8 0.41 1.38 -22.26
C CYS A 8 0.85 2.01 -23.57
N GLU A 9 2.08 1.72 -23.98
CA GLU A 9 2.56 1.99 -25.33
C GLU A 9 2.52 0.64 -26.03
N THR A 10 1.69 0.47 -27.06
CA THR A 10 1.40 -0.74 -27.88
C THR A 10 0.11 -1.52 -27.61
N CYS A 11 -0.68 -1.25 -26.56
CA CYS A 11 -1.91 -2.02 -26.29
C CYS A 11 -3.04 -1.80 -27.31
N GLY A 12 -2.93 -0.79 -28.17
CA GLY A 12 -3.84 -0.54 -29.30
C GLY A 12 -3.36 -1.10 -30.64
N MET A 13 -2.15 -1.68 -30.70
CA MET A 13 -1.57 -2.15 -31.96
C MET A 13 -2.38 -3.32 -32.53
N SER A 14 -2.43 -3.39 -33.85
CA SER A 14 -3.07 -4.46 -34.62
C SER A 14 -2.08 -5.04 -35.64
N GLY A 15 -2.30 -6.28 -36.08
CA GLY A 15 -1.39 -6.93 -37.03
C GLY A 15 -0.10 -7.47 -36.40
N ALA A 16 0.95 -7.61 -37.20
CA ALA A 16 2.22 -8.25 -36.81
C ALA A 16 2.94 -7.54 -35.65
N ASP A 17 2.67 -6.26 -35.46
CA ASP A 17 3.33 -5.45 -34.44
C ASP A 17 2.70 -5.68 -33.05
N ALA A 18 1.43 -6.08 -32.97
CA ALA A 18 0.65 -6.13 -31.72
C ALA A 18 1.18 -7.12 -30.66
N GLY A 19 2.05 -8.07 -31.05
CA GLY A 19 2.31 -9.27 -30.27
C GLY A 19 1.03 -10.09 -30.04
N ASP A 20 1.17 -11.35 -29.66
CA ASP A 20 0.02 -12.24 -29.38
C ASP A 20 -0.67 -11.87 -28.04
N LEU A 21 -1.21 -10.65 -27.94
CA LEU A 21 -1.95 -10.23 -26.75
C LEU A 21 -3.24 -11.06 -26.61
N PRO A 22 -3.56 -11.57 -25.41
CA PRO A 22 -4.80 -12.30 -25.16
C PRO A 22 -6.03 -11.46 -25.53
N ALA A 23 -7.04 -12.08 -26.11
CA ALA A 23 -8.30 -11.44 -26.50
C ALA A 23 -9.08 -10.79 -25.33
N THR A 24 -8.67 -11.02 -24.09
CA THR A 24 -9.27 -10.48 -22.87
C THR A 24 -8.81 -9.05 -22.54
N VAL A 25 -7.81 -8.52 -23.26
CA VAL A 25 -7.30 -7.16 -23.02
C VAL A 25 -8.07 -6.15 -23.88
N SER A 26 -8.74 -5.19 -23.25
CA SER A 26 -9.42 -4.08 -23.94
C SER A 26 -8.38 -3.12 -24.52
N ARG A 27 -8.25 -3.12 -25.85
CA ARG A 27 -7.37 -2.22 -26.60
C ARG A 27 -7.79 -0.76 -26.43
N SER A 28 -6.83 0.15 -26.57
CA SER A 28 -7.13 1.57 -26.72
C SER A 28 -7.94 1.75 -28.02
N PRO A 29 -9.09 2.45 -27.99
CA PRO A 29 -9.95 2.59 -29.16
C PRO A 29 -9.35 3.48 -30.26
N ASP A 30 -8.37 4.33 -29.93
CA ASP A 30 -7.94 5.44 -30.79
C ASP A 30 -6.42 5.48 -31.10
N GLY A 31 -5.64 4.42 -30.80
CA GLY A 31 -4.24 4.33 -31.22
C GLY A 31 -3.32 3.52 -30.28
N ASP A 32 -2.01 3.56 -30.53
CA ASP A 32 -1.00 2.76 -29.82
C ASP A 32 -0.88 3.08 -28.33
N LEU A 33 -1.35 4.26 -27.91
CA LEU A 33 -1.23 4.76 -26.55
C LEU A 33 -2.54 4.56 -25.77
N ASP A 34 -2.44 4.03 -24.55
CA ASP A 34 -3.55 3.97 -23.59
C ASP A 34 -3.40 5.07 -22.53
N TYR A 35 -4.26 6.07 -22.62
CA TYR A 35 -4.32 7.20 -21.68
C TYR A 35 -5.25 6.95 -20.50
N ARG A 36 -5.94 5.80 -20.44
CA ARG A 36 -6.88 5.51 -19.36
C ARG A 36 -6.14 5.23 -18.06
N ILE A 37 -6.78 5.63 -16.96
CA ILE A 37 -6.35 5.31 -15.60
C ILE A 37 -7.44 4.46 -14.97
N SER A 38 -7.03 3.34 -14.38
CA SER A 38 -7.93 2.44 -13.67
C SER A 38 -7.43 2.18 -12.25
N PHE A 39 -8.36 1.86 -11.35
CA PHE A 39 -8.05 1.41 -10.01
C PHE A 39 -8.56 0.00 -9.81
N ALA A 40 -7.65 -0.95 -9.57
CA ALA A 40 -8.01 -2.23 -9.03
C ALA A 40 -8.33 -2.08 -7.54
N VAL A 41 -9.47 -2.62 -7.12
CA VAL A 41 -9.90 -2.68 -5.72
C VAL A 41 -9.70 -4.12 -5.24
N PRO A 42 -8.69 -4.38 -4.40
CA PRO A 42 -8.50 -5.72 -3.81
C PRO A 42 -9.72 -6.18 -3.01
N THR A 43 -9.98 -7.48 -3.00
CA THR A 43 -11.16 -8.08 -2.35
C THR A 43 -11.19 -7.79 -0.86
N GLU A 44 -10.02 -7.69 -0.24
CA GLU A 44 -9.80 -7.35 1.18
C GLU A 44 -10.32 -5.97 1.57
N ILE A 45 -10.57 -5.10 0.59
CA ILE A 45 -11.10 -3.74 0.79
C ILE A 45 -12.30 -3.44 -0.12
N GLY A 46 -12.94 -4.49 -0.62
CA GLY A 46 -14.10 -4.38 -1.50
C GLY A 46 -15.34 -3.77 -0.82
N PRO A 47 -16.38 -3.46 -1.60
CA PRO A 47 -17.65 -2.96 -1.06
C PRO A 47 -18.21 -3.87 0.03
N GLY A 48 -18.64 -3.28 1.15
CA GLY A 48 -19.21 -4.01 2.29
C GLY A 48 -18.20 -4.67 3.23
N VAL A 49 -16.89 -4.61 2.93
CA VAL A 49 -15.85 -5.14 3.83
C VAL A 49 -15.56 -4.13 4.94
N GLU A 50 -15.80 -4.54 6.19
CA GLU A 50 -15.46 -3.74 7.37
C GLU A 50 -13.94 -3.74 7.61
N ARG A 51 -13.37 -2.55 7.84
CA ARG A 51 -11.93 -2.33 7.94
C ARG A 51 -11.59 -1.52 9.20
N PRO A 52 -10.39 -1.66 9.79
CA PRO A 52 -9.90 -0.69 10.76
C PRO A 52 -9.84 0.71 10.12
N VAL A 53 -10.16 1.75 10.88
CA VAL A 53 -10.08 3.15 10.42
C VAL A 53 -9.15 3.91 11.34
N ILE A 54 -8.03 4.39 10.79
CA ILE A 54 -7.09 5.25 11.53
C ILE A 54 -7.79 6.58 11.82
N VAL A 55 -7.78 6.99 13.09
CA VAL A 55 -8.32 8.27 13.56
C VAL A 55 -7.17 9.28 13.72
N SER A 56 -6.04 8.85 14.28
CA SER A 56 -4.83 9.65 14.34
C SER A 56 -3.57 8.80 14.31
N ALA A 57 -2.52 9.34 13.71
CA ALA A 57 -1.16 8.83 13.73
C ALA A 57 -0.19 10.02 13.76
N PRO A 58 1.05 9.86 14.25
CA PRO A 58 2.05 10.93 14.20
C PRO A 58 2.48 11.19 12.75
N GLU A 59 2.68 12.45 12.39
CA GLU A 59 3.23 12.82 11.07
C GLU A 59 4.69 12.40 10.91
N VAL A 60 5.43 12.36 12.02
CA VAL A 60 6.84 11.96 12.07
C VAL A 60 7.02 10.86 13.11
N ILE A 61 7.72 9.80 12.73
CA ILE A 61 8.14 8.72 13.62
C ILE A 61 9.66 8.60 13.62
N THR A 62 10.26 8.33 14.77
CA THR A 62 11.71 8.20 14.90
C THR A 62 12.10 6.74 14.91
N ARG A 63 13.15 6.36 14.17
CA ARG A 63 13.67 4.97 14.15
C ARG A 63 13.93 4.46 15.58
N GLY A 64 13.55 3.22 15.83
CA GLY A 64 13.68 2.57 17.14
C GLY A 64 12.74 3.08 18.23
N SER A 65 11.94 4.11 17.99
CA SER A 65 10.94 4.59 18.95
C SER A 65 9.63 3.78 18.90
N ILE A 66 8.87 3.79 19.99
CA ILE A 66 7.47 3.37 19.99
C ILE A 66 6.60 4.59 19.70
N PHE A 67 5.63 4.43 18.81
CA PHE A 67 4.62 5.44 18.51
C PHE A 67 3.20 4.90 18.68
N THR A 68 2.23 5.81 18.76
CA THR A 68 0.83 5.50 19.03
C THR A 68 -0.05 5.82 17.84
N VAL A 69 -0.92 4.89 17.48
CA VAL A 69 -1.96 5.08 16.45
C VAL A 69 -3.32 4.87 17.11
N THR A 70 -4.22 5.82 16.96
CA THR A 70 -5.62 5.65 17.41
C THR A 70 -6.49 5.23 16.24
N TYR A 71 -7.44 4.33 16.49
CA TYR A 71 -8.28 3.75 15.45
C TYR A 71 -9.64 3.34 15.99
N LYS A 72 -10.58 3.14 15.05
CA LYS A 72 -11.91 2.59 15.32
C LYS A 72 -12.22 1.43 14.36
N GLY A 73 -13.29 0.71 14.64
CA GLY A 73 -13.75 -0.42 13.83
C GLY A 73 -13.13 -1.75 14.25
N LYS A 74 -12.71 -2.56 13.28
CA LYS A 74 -12.20 -3.92 13.54
C LYS A 74 -10.92 -3.91 14.37
N VAL A 75 -10.72 -5.00 15.12
CA VAL A 75 -9.49 -5.26 15.88
C VAL A 75 -8.30 -5.33 14.93
N VAL A 76 -7.23 -4.66 15.32
CA VAL A 76 -5.95 -4.65 14.59
C VAL A 76 -5.12 -5.84 15.06
N THR A 77 -4.58 -6.60 14.11
CA THR A 77 -3.72 -7.77 14.36
C THR A 77 -2.27 -7.52 14.00
N SER A 78 -2.01 -6.61 13.06
CA SER A 78 -0.68 -6.22 12.65
C SER A 78 -0.68 -4.82 12.02
N VAL A 79 0.50 -4.26 11.80
CA VAL A 79 0.69 -2.92 11.23
C VAL A 79 1.74 -3.02 10.14
N SER A 80 1.55 -2.31 9.03
CA SER A 80 2.54 -2.22 7.98
C SER A 80 2.80 -0.79 7.54
N MET A 81 4.00 -0.57 6.99
CA MET A 81 4.35 0.64 6.26
C MET A 81 4.74 0.26 4.83
N ALA A 82 4.26 1.00 3.84
CA ALA A 82 4.64 0.84 2.45
C ALA A 82 5.33 2.12 1.96
N ALA A 83 6.52 1.98 1.37
CA ALA A 83 7.17 3.11 0.71
C ALA A 83 6.39 3.49 -0.56
N PRO A 84 6.32 4.78 -0.92
CA PRO A 84 5.63 5.21 -2.13
C PRO A 84 6.28 4.62 -3.39
N CYS A 85 5.44 4.29 -4.37
CA CYS A 85 5.89 3.76 -5.63
C CYS A 85 6.34 4.89 -6.58
N ALA A 86 7.41 4.63 -7.33
CA ALA A 86 7.75 5.35 -8.54
C ALA A 86 8.11 4.29 -9.58
N ASN A 87 7.27 4.13 -10.61
CA ASN A 87 7.38 3.06 -11.59
C ASN A 87 7.50 3.64 -12.99
N THR A 88 8.50 3.20 -13.73
CA THR A 88 8.60 3.39 -15.18
C THR A 88 9.33 2.19 -15.77
N HIS A 89 8.99 1.80 -17.00
CA HIS A 89 9.61 0.64 -17.66
C HIS A 89 9.57 -0.63 -16.80
N SER A 90 8.48 -0.83 -16.05
CA SER A 90 8.30 -1.93 -15.11
C SER A 90 9.33 -1.98 -13.97
N MET A 91 10.06 -0.89 -13.72
CA MET A 91 11.04 -0.77 -12.67
C MET A 91 10.54 0.16 -11.57
N ASN A 92 10.46 -0.38 -10.35
CA ASN A 92 10.17 0.37 -9.14
C ASN A 92 11.14 -0.06 -8.05
N MET A 93 12.20 0.73 -7.85
CA MET A 93 13.24 0.44 -6.86
C MET A 93 12.91 1.02 -5.47
N ASN A 94 11.84 1.81 -5.36
CA ASN A 94 11.46 2.41 -4.07
C ASN A 94 10.44 1.56 -3.29
N GLN A 95 9.56 0.83 -3.98
CA GLN A 95 8.53 0.04 -3.31
C GLN A 95 9.15 -1.00 -2.37
N ARG A 96 8.71 -0.96 -1.12
CA ARG A 96 9.01 -1.94 -0.09
C ARG A 96 7.88 -1.92 0.93
N VAL A 97 7.56 -3.08 1.49
CA VAL A 97 6.58 -3.22 2.57
C VAL A 97 7.30 -3.69 3.82
N LEU A 98 7.02 -3.02 4.93
CA LEU A 98 7.57 -3.28 6.25
C LEU A 98 6.43 -3.71 7.15
N PHE A 99 6.56 -4.88 7.78
CA PHE A 99 5.67 -5.28 8.86
C PHE A 99 6.29 -4.82 10.18
N LEU A 100 5.53 -4.05 10.95
CA LEU A 100 5.99 -3.47 12.20
C LEU A 100 5.54 -4.32 13.39
N ASN A 101 6.38 -4.34 14.43
CA ASN A 101 6.04 -5.03 15.66
C ASN A 101 4.96 -4.25 16.42
N LEU A 102 3.87 -4.94 16.74
CA LEU A 102 2.74 -4.42 17.47
C LEU A 102 2.98 -4.68 18.96
N VAL A 103 3.35 -3.63 19.71
CA VAL A 103 3.71 -3.72 21.12
C VAL A 103 2.49 -4.02 21.98
N SER A 104 1.37 -3.35 21.69
CA SER A 104 0.09 -3.60 22.37
C SER A 104 -1.08 -3.04 21.58
N VAL A 105 -2.25 -3.65 21.75
CA VAL A 105 -3.54 -3.12 21.26
C VAL A 105 -4.54 -3.14 22.40
N SER A 106 -5.15 -1.99 22.67
CA SER A 106 -6.16 -1.84 23.73
C SER A 106 -7.04 -0.62 23.45
N ASN A 107 -8.36 -0.76 23.61
CA ASN A 107 -9.32 0.35 23.59
C ASN A 107 -9.17 1.32 22.39
N GLY A 108 -8.98 0.79 21.18
CA GLY A 108 -8.81 1.61 19.96
C GLY A 108 -7.44 2.29 19.85
N VAL A 109 -6.45 1.84 20.62
CA VAL A 109 -5.09 2.36 20.62
C VAL A 109 -4.11 1.23 20.30
N ALA A 110 -3.31 1.42 19.25
CA ALA A 110 -2.21 0.54 18.88
C ALA A 110 -0.87 1.22 19.21
N ARG A 111 -0.03 0.54 20.00
CA ARG A 111 1.36 0.95 20.23
C ARG A 111 2.25 0.14 19.30
N VAL A 112 3.02 0.83 18.48
CA VAL A 112 3.77 0.23 17.37
C VAL A 112 5.24 0.58 17.51
N GLN A 113 6.10 -0.41 17.32
CA GLN A 113 7.55 -0.21 17.30
C GLN A 113 7.96 0.22 15.88
N ALA A 114 8.57 1.40 15.76
CA ALA A 114 9.20 1.84 14.53
C ALA A 114 10.36 0.91 14.14
N PRO A 115 10.78 0.88 12.85
CA PRO A 115 11.89 0.05 12.39
C PRO A 115 13.11 0.14 13.32
N PRO A 116 13.82 -0.97 13.58
CA PRO A 116 14.89 -1.00 14.57
C PRO A 116 16.12 -0.22 14.09
N LEU A 117 16.86 0.35 15.04
CA LEU A 117 18.14 1.04 14.78
C LEU A 117 19.19 0.11 14.17
N SER A 118 19.12 -1.20 14.46
CA SER A 118 20.07 -2.21 13.96
C SER A 118 19.89 -2.56 12.49
N GLN A 119 18.82 -2.11 11.83
CA GLN A 119 18.52 -2.46 10.44
C GLN A 119 18.11 -1.22 9.62
N PRO A 120 18.99 -0.20 9.48
CA PRO A 120 18.66 1.02 8.75
C PRO A 120 18.37 0.76 7.26
N ALA A 121 19.01 -0.24 6.66
CA ALA A 121 18.78 -0.62 5.26
C ALA A 121 17.41 -1.28 5.01
N ALA A 122 16.72 -1.80 6.04
CA ALA A 122 15.39 -2.37 5.87
C ALA A 122 14.37 -1.28 5.52
N ALA A 123 14.51 -0.10 6.13
CA ALA A 123 13.61 1.04 5.96
C ALA A 123 14.44 2.32 5.87
N HIS A 124 14.60 2.89 4.67
CA HIS A 124 15.29 4.17 4.52
C HIS A 124 14.52 5.31 5.19
N GLU A 125 15.22 6.41 5.50
CA GLU A 125 14.55 7.65 5.89
C GLU A 125 13.59 8.10 4.77
N GLY A 126 12.41 8.61 5.14
CA GLY A 126 11.48 9.18 4.17
C GLY A 126 10.01 8.92 4.48
N TYR A 127 9.17 9.16 3.47
CA TYR A 127 7.73 9.02 3.58
C TYR A 127 7.28 7.57 3.37
N TYR A 128 6.30 7.17 4.17
CA TYR A 128 5.64 5.88 4.10
C TYR A 128 4.13 6.06 4.26
N GLN A 129 3.38 5.15 3.66
CA GLN A 129 1.97 4.94 3.95
C GLN A 129 1.85 3.91 5.08
N LEU A 130 1.30 4.30 6.22
CA LEU A 130 1.01 3.44 7.36
C LEU A 130 -0.38 2.82 7.22
N PHE A 131 -0.47 1.50 7.39
CA PHE A 131 -1.72 0.74 7.36
C PHE A 131 -1.88 -0.06 8.66
N LEU A 132 -3.10 -0.06 9.20
CA LEU A 132 -3.50 -1.01 10.23
C LEU A 132 -4.14 -2.23 9.56
N LEU A 133 -3.69 -3.43 9.91
CA LEU A 133 -4.16 -4.69 9.35
C LEU A 133 -5.13 -5.35 10.32
N GLY A 134 -6.31 -5.72 9.82
CA GLY A 134 -7.35 -6.42 10.57
C GLY A 134 -7.14 -7.93 10.58
N ALA A 135 -8.17 -8.67 10.99
CA ALA A 135 -8.17 -10.12 10.92
C ALA A 135 -8.21 -10.64 9.47
N HIS A 136 -7.72 -11.86 9.27
CA HIS A 136 -7.94 -12.60 8.03
C HIS A 136 -9.42 -12.96 7.87
N THR A 137 -9.93 -12.79 6.66
CA THR A 137 -11.28 -13.16 6.23
C THR A 137 -11.19 -14.07 5.00
N ILE A 138 -12.33 -14.55 4.50
CA ILE A 138 -12.36 -15.31 3.24
C ILE A 138 -11.82 -14.48 2.06
N ALA A 139 -11.96 -13.16 2.14
CA ALA A 139 -11.53 -12.22 1.12
C ALA A 139 -10.05 -11.81 1.26
N GLY A 140 -9.34 -12.35 2.27
CA GLY A 140 -7.97 -12.01 2.65
C GLY A 140 -7.89 -11.14 3.92
N GLN A 141 -6.71 -10.58 4.20
CA GLN A 141 -6.48 -9.74 5.38
C GLN A 141 -6.91 -8.30 5.10
N THR A 142 -7.93 -7.82 5.81
CA THR A 142 -8.41 -6.45 5.67
C THR A 142 -7.38 -5.44 6.16
N TYR A 143 -7.38 -4.22 5.62
CA TYR A 143 -6.46 -3.17 6.03
C TYR A 143 -7.10 -1.79 5.94
N SER A 144 -6.67 -0.84 6.76
CA SER A 144 -7.20 0.53 6.78
C SER A 144 -6.93 1.30 5.49
N GLU A 145 -7.51 2.49 5.36
CA GLU A 145 -6.89 3.49 4.48
C GLU A 145 -5.52 3.88 5.04
N GLY A 146 -4.60 4.21 4.13
CA GLY A 146 -3.23 4.55 4.50
C GLY A 146 -3.16 6.00 4.96
N VAL A 147 -2.34 6.26 5.98
CA VAL A 147 -1.98 7.63 6.38
C VAL A 147 -0.48 7.84 6.18
N TRP A 148 -0.10 9.05 5.78
CA TRP A 148 1.29 9.39 5.60
C TRP A 148 2.01 9.55 6.94
N VAL A 149 3.20 8.95 7.04
CA VAL A 149 4.15 9.16 8.13
C VAL A 149 5.55 9.36 7.54
N LYS A 150 6.36 10.23 8.14
CA LYS A 150 7.77 10.38 7.81
C LYS A 150 8.61 9.63 8.84
N LEU A 151 9.37 8.63 8.40
CA LEU A 151 10.41 8.00 9.21
C LEU A 151 11.65 8.90 9.21
N VAL A 152 12.14 9.26 10.39
CA VAL A 152 13.42 9.97 10.59
C VAL A 152 14.38 9.12 11.41
N ASP A 153 15.66 9.26 11.15
CA ASP A 153 16.71 8.70 12.01
C ASP A 153 16.88 9.57 13.28
N LYS A 154 17.54 9.02 14.30
CA LYS A 154 17.87 9.73 15.55
C LYS A 154 19.13 10.57 15.37
#